data_AF-A0A453JI56-F1
#
_entry.id   AF-A0A453JI56-F1
#
_cell.length_a   1.000
_cell.length_b   1.000
_cell.length_c   1.000
_cell.angle_alpha   90.00
_cell.angle_beta   90.00
_cell.angle_gamma   90.00
#
_symmetry.space_group_name_H-M   'P 1'
#
loop_
_entity.id
_entity.type
_entity.pdbx_description
1 polymer ?
#
loop_
_entity_poly.entity_id
_entity_poly.type
_entity_poly.pdbx_seq_one_letter_code
_entity_poly.pdbx_strand_id
1 'polypeptide(L)' 'MIWKHRNDCIFEGAQPSVQTLVDKIKTEATVWARAGARGLREILPATWDVH' A
#
# COMPACT_ATOMS: atom_id res chain seq x y z
N MET A 1 1.91 2.78 4.01
CA MET A 1 1.30 3.62 5.08
C MET A 1 1.05 5.09 4.69
N ILE A 2 -0.22 5.55 4.79
CA ILE A 2 -0.66 6.95 4.50
C ILE A 2 0.02 7.98 5.40
N TRP A 3 0.10 7.69 6.69
CA TRP A 3 0.72 8.58 7.67
C TRP A 3 2.17 8.92 7.33
N LYS A 4 2.98 7.91 6.98
CA LYS A 4 4.38 8.11 6.60
C LYS A 4 4.51 8.97 5.35
N HIS A 5 3.73 8.68 4.29
CA HIS A 5 3.77 9.48 3.05
C HIS A 5 3.42 10.96 3.30
N ARG A 6 2.43 11.24 4.16
CA ARG A 6 2.09 12.61 4.54
C ARG A 6 3.23 13.29 5.29
N ASN A 7 3.89 12.58 6.21
CA ASN A 7 5.04 13.11 6.93
C ASN A 7 6.20 13.40 5.99
N ASP A 8 6.52 12.50 5.06
CA ASP A 8 7.58 12.73 4.06
C ASP A 8 7.30 13.99 3.23
N CYS A 9 6.03 14.26 2.88
CA CYS A 9 5.66 15.49 2.16
C CYS A 9 5.85 16.75 3.00
N ILE A 10 5.56 16.67 4.31
CA ILE A 10 5.60 17.82 5.23
C ILE A 10 7.03 18.11 5.68
N PHE A 11 7.80 17.08 5.99
CA PHE A 11 9.11 17.20 6.62
C PHE A 11 10.28 17.09 5.63
N GLU A 12 10.15 16.24 4.61
CA GLU A 12 11.23 15.96 3.64
C GLU A 12 11.02 16.65 2.29
N GLY A 13 9.95 17.44 2.15
CA GLY A 13 9.61 18.14 0.91
C GLY A 13 9.23 17.21 -0.24
N ALA A 14 8.89 15.95 0.05
CA ALA A 14 8.42 15.01 -0.96
C ALA A 14 7.15 15.51 -1.64
N GLN A 15 6.99 15.25 -2.93
CA GLN A 15 5.77 15.63 -3.64
C GLN A 15 4.60 14.72 -3.25
N PRO A 16 3.43 15.29 -2.94
CA PRO A 16 2.23 14.50 -2.69
C PRO A 16 1.85 13.73 -3.95
N SER A 17 1.67 12.42 -3.83
CA SER A 17 1.34 11.55 -4.95
C SER A 17 0.37 10.47 -4.49
N VAL A 18 -0.87 10.57 -4.99
CA VAL A 18 -1.91 9.55 -4.72
C VAL A 18 -1.50 8.22 -5.33
N GLN A 19 -0.89 8.23 -6.52
CA GLN A 19 -0.43 7.01 -7.20
C GLN A 19 0.60 6.26 -6.35
N THR A 20 1.64 6.97 -5.87
CA THR A 20 2.67 6.40 -5.00
C THR A 20 2.07 5.83 -3.71
N LEU A 21 1.08 6.50 -3.14
CA LEU A 21 0.42 6.05 -1.93
C LEU A 21 -0.41 4.77 -2.19
N VAL A 22 -1.17 4.73 -3.28
CA VAL A 22 -1.95 3.56 -3.69
C VAL A 22 -1.04 2.38 -3.95
N ASP A 23 0.08 2.55 -4.65
CA ASP A 23 1.01 1.46 -4.93
C ASP A 23 1.66 0.89 -3.66
N LYS A 24 2.01 1.75 -2.69
CA LYS A 24 2.46 1.30 -1.36
C LYS A 24 1.38 0.47 -0.63
N ILE A 25 0.11 0.90 -0.70
CA ILE A 25 -1.01 0.17 -0.09
C ILE A 25 -1.20 -1.20 -0.73
N LYS A 26 -1.15 -1.28 -2.06
CA LYS A 26 -1.25 -2.56 -2.79
C LYS A 26 -0.18 -3.54 -2.33
N THR A 27 1.08 -3.08 -2.31
CA THR A 27 2.22 -3.90 -1.89
C THR A 27 2.08 -4.40 -0.45
N GLU A 28 1.74 -3.52 0.51
CA GLU A 28 1.53 -3.91 1.91
C GLU A 28 0.38 -4.91 2.04
N ALA A 29 -0.74 -4.68 1.35
CA ALA A 29 -1.89 -5.56 1.38
C ALA A 29 -1.57 -6.96 0.80
N THR A 30 -0.86 -7.04 -0.32
CA THR A 30 -0.43 -8.32 -0.91
C THR A 30 0.47 -9.10 0.06
N VAL A 31 1.40 -8.43 0.74
CA VAL A 31 2.25 -9.06 1.76
C VAL A 31 1.42 -9.60 2.93
N TRP A 32 0.46 -8.83 3.45
CA TRP A 32 -0.40 -9.29 4.54
C TRP A 32 -1.31 -10.45 4.14
N ALA A 33 -1.86 -10.43 2.93
CA ALA A 33 -2.64 -11.55 2.41
C ALA A 33 -1.79 -12.83 2.30
N ARG A 34 -0.56 -12.73 1.82
CA ARG A 34 0.41 -13.85 1.78
C ARG A 34 0.80 -14.35 3.17
N ALA A 35 0.91 -13.44 4.14
CA ALA A 35 1.15 -13.78 5.55
C ALA A 35 -0.07 -14.40 6.26
N GLY A 36 -1.21 -14.55 5.57
CA GLY A 36 -2.40 -15.21 6.11
C GLY A 36 -3.35 -14.27 6.87
N ALA A 37 -3.30 -12.95 6.63
CA ALA A 37 -4.31 -12.03 7.13
C ALA A 37 -5.70 -12.44 6.62
N ARG A 38 -6.55 -12.93 7.53
CA ARG A 38 -7.89 -13.44 7.21
C ARG A 38 -8.75 -12.38 6.53
N GLY A 39 -9.52 -12.80 5.52
CA GLY A 39 -10.39 -11.94 4.73
C GLY A 39 -9.67 -11.05 3.73
N LEU A 40 -8.38 -10.73 3.93
CA LEU A 40 -7.65 -9.87 3.01
C LEU A 40 -7.43 -10.53 1.64
N ARG A 41 -7.10 -11.83 1.62
CA ARG A 41 -6.94 -12.58 0.37
C ARG A 41 -8.23 -12.70 -0.45
N GLU A 42 -9.38 -12.63 0.20
CA GLU A 42 -10.70 -12.79 -0.44
C GLU A 42 -11.17 -11.47 -1.10
N ILE A 43 -10.75 -10.32 -0.57
CA ILE A 43 -11.16 -9.01 -1.06
C ILE A 43 -10.15 -8.37 -2.03
N LEU A 44 -8.90 -8.84 -2.04
CA LEU A 44 -7.88 -8.25 -2.90
C LEU A 44 -8.07 -8.69 -4.36
N PRO A 45 -8.05 -7.75 -5.31
CA PRO A 45 -8.08 -8.10 -6.73
C PRO A 45 -6.89 -8.97 -7.11
N ALA A 46 -7.12 -10.01 -7.92
CA ALA A 46 -6.04 -10.84 -8.46
C ALA A 46 -4.99 -10.02 -9.24
N THR A 47 -5.38 -8.86 -9.79
CA THR A 47 -4.48 -7.93 -10.49
C THR A 47 -3.45 -7.26 -9.57
N TRP A 48 -3.61 -7.35 -8.25
CA TRP A 48 -2.65 -6.81 -7.27
C TRP A 48 -1.65 -7.86 -6.79
N ASP A 49 -1.85 -9.11 -7.18
CA ASP A 49 -0.91 -10.20 -6.99
C ASP A 49 0.05 -10.23 -8.18
N VAL A 50 0.96 -9.25 -8.24
CA VAL A 50 1.91 -9.09 -9.35
C VAL A 50 3.19 -9.95 -9.22
N HIS A 51 3.10 -11.08 -8.52
CA HIS A 51 4.15 -12.11 -8.48
C HIS A 51 3.57 -13.51 -8.38
#